data_AF-A0A2M7PJG5-F1
#
_entry.id   AF-A0A2M7PJG5-F1
#
_cell.length_a   1.000
_cell.length_b   1.000
_cell.length_c   1.000
_cell.angle_alpha   90.00
_cell.angle_beta   90.00
_cell.angle_gamma   90.00
#
_symmetry.space_group_name_H-M   'P 1'
#
loop_
_entity.id
_entity.type
_entity.pdbx_description
1 polymer ?
#
loop_
_entity_poly.entity_id
_entity_poly.type
_entity_poly.pdbx_seq_one_letter_code
_entity_poly.pdbx_strand_id
1 'polypeptide(L)'
;MRYKPEDWVWWKHGAIYQIYTRSFYDSNGDGIGDLAGVIKKLDYLHQLGVAAIWLTPIFETPNFDFGYDVRDYMETDPTLGSMEDLKQLLDEAHARGIKVILDLVLNHTSHLHSWFLESRSSTDNPKRDWYIWENKVKGGPPNNWKNAFGGSAWEWDAKTEQYYFHSFLKEQPDLNWRLKGVQEAFYGIMRYWLDMGVDGFRLDVINMIIKDKKFRDNPLTFKLPFFQELKYNSNQNKSLKIVKQLRTIV
;
A
#
# COMPACT_ATOMS: atom_id res chain seq x y z
N MET A 1 3.26 34.69 4.13
CA MET A 1 2.45 34.93 5.34
C MET A 1 2.98 34.03 6.45
N ARG A 2 3.35 34.58 7.61
CA ARG A 2 3.69 33.75 8.79
C ARG A 2 2.36 33.37 9.47
N TYR A 3 2.11 32.07 9.62
CA TYR A 3 0.95 31.57 10.36
C TYR A 3 1.04 32.02 11.82
N LYS A 4 -0.13 32.29 12.43
CA LYS A 4 -0.17 32.43 13.88
C LYS A 4 0.11 31.07 14.52
N PRO A 5 0.93 30.99 15.59
CA PRO A 5 1.29 29.71 16.21
C PRO A 5 0.09 28.83 16.58
N GLU A 6 -1.01 29.43 17.01
CA GLU A 6 -2.27 28.78 17.38
C GLU A 6 -3.03 28.13 16.20
N ASP A 7 -2.77 28.55 14.96
CA ASP A 7 -3.38 27.99 13.75
C ASP A 7 -2.50 26.88 13.13
N TRP A 8 -1.36 26.56 13.73
CA TRP A 8 -0.40 25.63 13.15
C TRP A 8 -0.85 24.16 13.25
N VAL A 9 -1.31 23.64 12.12
CA VAL A 9 -1.55 22.19 11.91
C VAL A 9 -0.36 21.56 11.18
N TRP A 10 0.33 20.63 11.83
CA TRP A 10 1.60 20.07 11.35
C TRP A 10 1.55 19.53 9.92
N TRP A 11 0.48 18.82 9.54
CA TRP A 11 0.34 18.22 8.20
C TRP A 11 -0.12 19.22 7.13
N LYS A 12 -0.65 20.39 7.52
CA LYS A 12 -1.02 21.46 6.57
C LYS A 12 0.14 22.40 6.27
N HIS A 13 1.03 22.61 7.25
CA HIS A 13 2.00 23.69 7.19
C HIS A 13 3.45 23.22 7.31
N GLY A 14 3.70 22.07 7.94
CA GLY A 14 5.04 21.52 8.14
C GLY A 14 5.57 20.77 6.92
N ALA A 15 6.90 20.67 6.83
CA ALA A 15 7.55 19.84 5.83
C ALA A 15 7.54 18.37 6.27
N ILE A 16 7.16 17.48 5.35
CA ILE A 16 7.23 16.02 5.51
C ILE A 16 8.45 15.53 4.74
N TYR A 17 9.34 14.80 5.41
CA TYR A 17 10.54 14.23 4.81
C TYR A 17 10.31 12.75 4.49
N GLN A 18 10.27 12.41 3.21
CA GLN A 18 10.14 11.03 2.78
C GLN A 18 11.47 10.29 2.94
N ILE A 19 11.45 9.12 3.56
CA ILE A 19 12.59 8.24 3.78
C ILE A 19 12.34 6.94 3.06
N TYR A 20 13.19 6.63 2.07
CA TYR A 20 13.32 5.28 1.55
C TYR A 20 14.30 4.51 2.44
N THR A 21 13.76 3.77 3.43
CA THR A 21 14.53 3.20 4.56
C THR A 21 15.75 2.41 4.09
N ARG A 22 15.56 1.53 3.10
CA ARG A 22 16.61 0.66 2.52
C ARG A 22 17.85 1.40 2.00
N SER A 23 17.75 2.68 1.68
CA SER A 23 18.88 3.46 1.15
C SER A 23 19.21 4.69 1.99
N PHE A 24 18.62 4.81 3.18
CA PHE A 24 18.82 6.00 4.02
C PHE A 24 20.08 5.90 4.87
N TYR A 25 20.17 4.87 5.73
CA TYR A 25 21.34 4.65 6.56
C TYR A 25 21.40 3.20 7.07
N ASP A 26 22.45 2.48 6.70
CA ASP A 26 22.76 1.15 7.22
C ASP A 26 23.43 1.29 8.59
N SER A 27 22.85 0.64 9.61
CA SER A 27 23.31 0.75 10.98
C SER A 27 24.09 -0.47 11.48
N ASN A 28 24.04 -1.58 10.75
CA ASN A 28 24.55 -2.90 11.15
C ASN A 28 25.65 -3.46 10.22
N GLY A 29 25.86 -2.84 9.05
CA GLY A 29 26.90 -3.17 8.07
C GLY A 29 26.51 -4.22 7.03
N ASP A 30 25.22 -4.57 6.89
CA ASP A 30 24.75 -5.55 5.91
C ASP A 30 24.53 -4.98 4.49
N GLY A 31 24.68 -3.66 4.31
CA GLY A 31 24.51 -2.94 3.06
C GLY A 31 23.09 -2.44 2.79
N ILE A 32 22.14 -2.64 3.71
CA ILE A 32 20.75 -2.20 3.60
C ILE A 32 20.46 -1.20 4.73
N GLY A 33 19.81 -0.10 4.40
CA GLY A 33 19.35 0.85 5.42
C GLY A 33 18.22 0.28 6.28
N ASP A 34 18.26 0.56 7.58
CA ASP A 34 17.40 -0.06 8.59
C ASP A 34 16.76 1.00 9.52
N LEU A 35 15.79 0.60 10.35
CA LEU A 35 15.07 1.49 11.26
C LEU A 35 15.99 2.09 12.32
N ALA A 36 16.94 1.31 12.86
CA ALA A 36 17.94 1.80 13.80
C ALA A 36 18.83 2.89 13.16
N GLY A 37 19.06 2.83 11.87
CA GLY A 37 19.74 3.83 11.07
C GLY A 37 18.94 5.11 10.94
N VAL A 38 17.62 5.00 10.76
CA VAL A 38 16.72 6.17 10.82
C VAL A 38 16.79 6.83 12.20
N ILE A 39 16.75 6.05 13.29
CA ILE A 39 16.90 6.56 14.67
C ILE A 39 18.19 7.35 14.82
N LYS A 40 19.33 6.81 14.35
CA LYS A 40 20.65 7.48 14.38
C LYS A 40 20.68 8.82 13.64
N LYS A 41 19.70 9.14 12.79
CA LYS A 41 19.61 10.37 12.01
C LYS A 41 18.48 11.31 12.43
N LEU A 42 17.72 10.97 13.48
CA LEU A 42 16.63 11.83 13.95
C LEU A 42 17.12 13.21 14.42
N ASP A 43 18.32 13.31 15.00
CA ASP A 43 18.90 14.61 15.38
C ASP A 43 19.15 15.50 14.16
N TYR A 44 19.63 14.93 13.05
CA TYR A 44 19.80 15.63 11.78
C TYR A 44 18.44 16.09 11.23
N LEU A 45 17.43 15.23 11.27
CA LEU A 45 16.08 15.55 10.79
C LEU A 45 15.41 16.63 11.65
N HIS A 46 15.61 16.59 12.96
CA HIS A 46 15.16 17.63 13.88
C HIS A 46 15.83 18.98 13.58
N GLN A 47 17.15 18.99 13.36
CA GLN A 47 17.88 20.21 12.96
C GLN A 47 17.43 20.75 11.60
N LEU A 48 17.08 19.86 10.67
CA LEU A 48 16.51 20.23 9.37
C LEU A 48 15.12 20.90 9.52
N GLY A 49 14.44 20.70 10.65
CA GLY A 49 13.16 21.33 10.97
C GLY A 49 11.96 20.64 10.35
N VAL A 50 12.04 19.33 10.09
CA VAL A 50 10.92 18.56 9.53
C VAL A 50 9.83 18.39 10.58
N ALA A 51 8.56 18.51 10.16
CA ALA A 51 7.43 18.28 11.05
C ALA A 51 7.08 16.79 11.14
N ALA A 52 7.39 16.03 10.08
CA ALA A 52 7.15 14.60 10.02
C ALA A 52 8.16 13.89 9.13
N ILE A 53 8.34 12.60 9.38
CA ILE A 53 8.94 11.66 8.43
C ILE A 53 7.85 10.77 7.83
N TRP A 54 7.97 10.46 6.55
CA TRP A 54 7.17 9.43 5.88
C TRP A 54 8.09 8.29 5.47
N LEU A 55 7.91 7.13 6.10
CA LEU A 55 8.63 5.92 5.74
C LEU A 55 7.92 5.26 4.56
N THR A 56 8.64 4.98 3.48
CA THR A 56 8.18 4.00 2.46
C THR A 56 7.88 2.65 3.11
N PRO A 57 7.19 1.69 2.44
CA PRO A 57 6.72 0.48 3.11
C PRO A 57 7.81 -0.23 3.92
N ILE A 58 7.52 -0.44 5.20
CA ILE A 58 8.37 -1.16 6.16
C ILE A 58 7.81 -2.54 6.51
N PHE A 59 6.64 -2.88 5.99
CA PHE A 59 5.94 -4.11 6.29
C PHE A 59 6.67 -5.30 5.69
N GLU A 60 6.45 -6.46 6.30
CA GLU A 60 7.02 -7.71 5.83
C GLU A 60 6.63 -7.98 4.36
N THR A 61 7.65 -8.28 3.55
CA THR A 61 7.53 -8.42 2.10
C THR A 61 8.47 -9.50 1.54
N PRO A 62 8.10 -10.21 0.46
CA PRO A 62 9.04 -10.98 -0.34
C PRO A 62 9.88 -10.11 -1.30
N ASN A 63 9.59 -8.81 -1.35
CA ASN A 63 10.42 -7.78 -1.96
C ASN A 63 10.54 -7.85 -3.49
N PHE A 64 9.47 -8.25 -4.18
CA PHE A 64 9.39 -8.18 -5.65
C PHE A 64 9.20 -6.74 -6.15
N ASP A 65 8.61 -5.86 -5.34
CA ASP A 65 8.42 -4.44 -5.61
C ASP A 65 8.91 -3.59 -4.42
N PHE A 66 10.07 -3.96 -3.87
CA PHE A 66 10.81 -3.19 -2.87
C PHE A 66 9.97 -2.75 -1.64
N GLY A 67 9.07 -3.61 -1.16
CA GLY A 67 8.19 -3.35 -0.02
C GLY A 67 6.71 -3.15 -0.37
N TYR A 68 6.40 -2.86 -1.63
CA TYR A 68 5.00 -2.61 -2.03
C TYR A 68 4.19 -3.90 -2.24
N ASP A 69 4.85 -5.06 -2.35
CA ASP A 69 4.21 -6.37 -2.29
C ASP A 69 4.16 -6.90 -0.84
N VAL A 70 3.21 -6.39 -0.04
CA VAL A 70 3.12 -6.72 1.39
C VAL A 70 2.61 -8.15 1.62
N ARG A 71 3.36 -8.96 2.38
CA ARG A 71 2.95 -10.32 2.79
C ARG A 71 2.33 -10.34 4.19
N ASP A 72 2.74 -9.47 5.10
CA ASP A 72 2.08 -9.24 6.39
C ASP A 72 2.06 -7.75 6.76
N TYR A 73 0.86 -7.19 6.98
CA TYR A 73 0.66 -5.79 7.35
C TYR A 73 0.85 -5.49 8.84
N MET A 74 1.04 -6.52 9.66
CA MET A 74 1.11 -6.40 11.13
C MET A 74 2.54 -6.57 11.65
N GLU A 75 3.49 -6.86 10.77
CA GLU A 75 4.89 -7.11 11.08
C GLU A 75 5.79 -6.22 10.23
N THR A 76 6.92 -5.80 10.80
CA THR A 76 8.01 -5.13 10.07
C THR A 76 8.82 -6.16 9.27
N ASP A 77 9.31 -5.77 8.10
CA ASP A 77 10.28 -6.58 7.35
C ASP A 77 11.54 -6.78 8.20
N PRO A 78 11.93 -8.02 8.52
CA PRO A 78 13.08 -8.30 9.37
C PRO A 78 14.41 -7.81 8.79
N THR A 79 14.47 -7.50 7.49
CA THR A 79 15.64 -6.87 6.87
C THR A 79 15.78 -5.38 7.22
N LEU A 80 14.74 -4.76 7.75
CA LEU A 80 14.73 -3.35 8.18
C LEU A 80 14.76 -3.20 9.71
N GLY A 81 14.46 -4.27 10.46
CA GLY A 81 14.45 -4.27 11.92
C GLY A 81 13.25 -5.00 12.49
N SER A 82 13.12 -4.95 13.81
CA SER A 82 12.05 -5.56 14.58
C SER A 82 10.87 -4.60 14.84
N MET A 83 9.79 -5.14 15.40
CA MET A 83 8.68 -4.33 15.91
C MET A 83 9.13 -3.44 17.09
N GLU A 84 10.09 -3.91 17.89
CA GLU A 84 10.71 -3.14 18.95
C GLU A 84 11.50 -1.95 18.42
N ASP A 85 12.26 -2.12 17.32
CA ASP A 85 12.99 -1.03 16.67
C ASP A 85 12.03 0.03 16.13
N LEU A 86 10.90 -0.38 15.56
CA LEU A 86 9.87 0.55 15.10
C LEU A 86 9.25 1.34 16.26
N LYS A 87 8.95 0.67 17.38
CA LYS A 87 8.44 1.35 18.56
C LYS A 87 9.46 2.35 19.11
N GLN A 88 10.74 1.97 19.16
CA GLN A 88 11.80 2.89 19.56
C GLN A 88 11.90 4.09 18.61
N LEU A 89 11.75 3.87 17.30
CA LEU A 89 11.73 4.95 16.30
C LEU A 89 10.57 5.92 16.55
N LEU A 90 9.38 5.43 16.86
CA LEU A 90 8.23 6.27 17.20
C LEU A 90 8.52 7.12 18.44
N ASP A 91 8.97 6.48 19.53
CA ASP A 91 9.28 7.15 20.80
C ASP A 91 10.36 8.24 20.62
N GLU A 92 11.45 7.92 19.93
CA GLU A 92 12.57 8.84 19.69
C GLU A 92 12.21 9.98 18.73
N ALA A 93 11.39 9.72 17.71
CA ALA A 93 10.90 10.75 16.80
C ALA A 93 9.96 11.72 17.54
N HIS A 94 9.03 11.19 18.33
CA HIS A 94 8.10 11.98 19.12
C HIS A 94 8.79 12.82 20.20
N ALA A 95 9.84 12.29 20.84
CA ALA A 95 10.68 13.04 21.78
C ALA A 95 11.31 14.30 21.14
N ARG A 96 11.50 14.29 19.81
CA ARG A 96 12.01 15.42 19.01
C ARG A 96 10.91 16.23 18.33
N GLY A 97 9.65 15.95 18.63
CA GLY A 97 8.49 16.60 18.00
C GLY A 97 8.29 16.22 16.53
N ILE A 98 8.91 15.14 16.06
CA ILE A 98 8.78 14.65 14.67
C ILE A 98 7.65 13.63 14.62
N LYS A 99 6.69 13.84 13.73
CA LYS A 99 5.58 12.91 13.46
C LYS A 99 6.02 11.77 12.54
N VAL A 100 5.44 10.60 12.66
CA VAL A 100 5.78 9.43 11.84
C VAL A 100 4.58 8.98 11.02
N ILE A 101 4.76 8.95 9.70
CA ILE A 101 3.77 8.49 8.73
C ILE A 101 4.26 7.18 8.11
N LEU A 102 3.38 6.18 8.04
CA LEU A 102 3.65 4.93 7.32
C LEU A 102 3.01 4.95 5.93
N ASP A 103 3.70 4.35 4.96
CA ASP A 103 3.10 4.06 3.65
C ASP A 103 2.17 2.85 3.76
N LEU A 104 0.88 3.02 3.41
CA LEU A 104 -0.10 1.96 3.48
C LEU A 104 -0.53 1.54 2.08
N VAL A 105 -0.16 0.32 1.69
CA VAL A 105 -0.48 -0.28 0.39
C VAL A 105 -1.84 -0.96 0.46
N LEU A 106 -2.87 -0.27 -0.03
CA LEU A 106 -4.26 -0.73 0.10
C LEU A 106 -4.73 -1.55 -1.09
N ASN A 107 -4.20 -1.30 -2.28
CA ASN A 107 -4.80 -1.78 -3.53
C ASN A 107 -4.60 -3.28 -3.77
N HIS A 108 -3.46 -3.81 -3.35
CA HIS A 108 -3.04 -5.19 -3.56
C HIS A 108 -2.26 -5.67 -2.35
N THR A 109 -2.07 -6.98 -2.25
CA THR A 109 -1.11 -7.63 -1.34
C THR A 109 -0.07 -8.36 -2.18
N SER A 110 0.95 -8.95 -1.55
CA SER A 110 1.74 -10.00 -2.17
C SER A 110 0.87 -11.23 -2.49
N HIS A 111 1.21 -11.97 -3.55
CA HIS A 111 0.70 -13.29 -3.85
C HIS A 111 1.12 -14.36 -2.81
N LEU A 112 2.04 -14.02 -1.90
CA LEU A 112 2.41 -14.85 -0.76
C LEU A 112 1.66 -14.47 0.53
N HIS A 113 0.81 -13.43 0.49
CA HIS A 113 -0.05 -13.08 1.61
C HIS A 113 -1.05 -14.21 1.88
N SER A 114 -1.28 -14.52 3.16
CA SER A 114 -2.22 -15.56 3.61
C SER A 114 -3.60 -15.48 2.94
N TRP A 115 -4.16 -14.26 2.80
CA TRP A 115 -5.43 -14.03 2.12
C TRP A 115 -5.42 -14.50 0.67
N PHE A 116 -4.36 -14.23 -0.10
CA PHE A 116 -4.29 -14.68 -1.49
C PHE A 116 -4.08 -16.20 -1.56
N LEU A 117 -3.24 -16.76 -0.69
CA LEU A 117 -3.02 -18.20 -0.60
C LEU A 117 -4.32 -18.97 -0.29
N GLU A 118 -5.16 -18.45 0.60
CA GLU A 118 -6.51 -18.98 0.85
C GLU A 118 -7.44 -18.74 -0.35
N SER A 119 -7.49 -17.53 -0.91
CA SER A 119 -8.35 -17.19 -2.06
C SER A 119 -8.07 -18.04 -3.30
N ARG A 120 -6.79 -18.37 -3.55
CA ARG A 120 -6.35 -19.22 -4.66
C ARG A 120 -6.45 -20.70 -4.35
N SER A 121 -6.77 -21.10 -3.12
CA SER A 121 -6.76 -22.52 -2.73
C SER A 121 -7.82 -23.31 -3.50
N SER A 122 -8.98 -22.69 -3.72
CA SER A 122 -10.14 -23.27 -4.39
C SER A 122 -11.16 -22.17 -4.71
N THR A 123 -12.13 -22.46 -5.58
CA THR A 123 -13.20 -21.53 -5.98
C THR A 123 -14.32 -21.39 -4.93
N ASP A 124 -14.33 -22.24 -3.91
CA ASP A 124 -15.30 -22.28 -2.81
C ASP A 124 -14.74 -21.78 -1.46
N ASN A 125 -13.47 -21.38 -1.41
CA ASN A 125 -12.85 -20.86 -0.19
C ASN A 125 -13.57 -19.57 0.28
N PRO A 126 -13.80 -19.38 1.60
CA PRO A 126 -14.42 -18.15 2.12
C PRO A 126 -13.72 -16.84 1.73
N LYS A 127 -12.41 -16.88 1.44
CA LYS A 127 -11.62 -15.75 0.95
C LYS A 127 -11.55 -15.67 -0.58
N ARG A 128 -12.27 -16.49 -1.34
CA ARG A 128 -12.23 -16.48 -2.81
C ARG A 128 -12.43 -15.07 -3.37
N ASP A 129 -13.49 -14.40 -2.95
CA ASP A 129 -13.85 -13.08 -3.48
C ASP A 129 -13.04 -11.92 -2.89
N TRP A 130 -12.11 -12.17 -1.96
CA TRP A 130 -11.22 -11.13 -1.43
C TRP A 130 -10.31 -10.54 -2.50
N TYR A 131 -10.05 -11.31 -3.56
CA TYR A 131 -9.36 -10.88 -4.76
C TYR A 131 -10.31 -10.92 -5.95
N ILE A 132 -9.89 -10.33 -7.06
CA ILE A 132 -10.70 -10.23 -8.27
C ILE A 132 -10.35 -11.40 -9.19
N TRP A 133 -11.27 -12.35 -9.28
CA TRP A 133 -11.18 -13.54 -10.13
C TRP A 133 -12.21 -13.50 -11.24
N GLU A 134 -11.82 -13.86 -12.46
CA GLU A 134 -12.71 -13.90 -13.62
C GLU A 134 -12.42 -15.08 -14.54
N ASN A 135 -13.46 -15.54 -15.24
CA ASN A 135 -13.33 -16.60 -16.23
C ASN A 135 -12.63 -16.11 -17.51
N LYS A 136 -12.02 -17.05 -18.23
CA LYS A 136 -11.56 -16.79 -19.61
C LYS A 136 -12.73 -16.36 -20.50
N VAL A 137 -12.50 -15.37 -21.36
CA VAL A 137 -13.45 -14.95 -22.40
C VAL A 137 -12.80 -15.15 -23.76
N LYS A 138 -13.45 -15.92 -24.64
CA LYS A 138 -12.93 -16.27 -25.98
C LYS A 138 -11.49 -16.84 -25.96
N GLY A 139 -11.14 -17.59 -24.91
CA GLY A 139 -9.83 -18.22 -24.77
C GLY A 139 -8.72 -17.32 -24.21
N GLY A 140 -9.02 -16.09 -23.80
CA GLY A 140 -8.06 -15.16 -23.19
C GLY A 140 -8.60 -14.41 -21.97
N PRO A 141 -7.91 -13.34 -21.54
CA PRO A 141 -8.33 -12.49 -20.43
C PRO A 141 -9.76 -11.95 -20.59
N PRO A 142 -10.44 -11.60 -19.49
CA PRO A 142 -11.84 -11.17 -19.52
C PRO A 142 -12.05 -9.80 -20.19
N ASN A 143 -11.01 -8.96 -20.24
CA ASN A 143 -11.03 -7.66 -20.90
C ASN A 143 -9.62 -7.21 -21.29
N ASN A 144 -9.52 -6.02 -21.87
CA ASN A 144 -8.27 -5.46 -22.40
C ASN A 144 -7.37 -4.77 -21.36
N TRP A 145 -7.71 -4.77 -20.06
CA TRP A 145 -6.97 -3.96 -19.08
C TRP A 145 -5.49 -4.33 -19.02
N LYS A 146 -4.65 -3.29 -18.96
CA LYS A 146 -3.19 -3.43 -18.83
C LYS A 146 -2.70 -3.11 -17.43
N ASN A 147 -1.62 -3.78 -17.02
CA ASN A 147 -0.93 -3.48 -15.79
C ASN A 147 -0.03 -2.23 -15.95
N ALA A 148 0.46 -1.71 -14.82
CA ALA A 148 1.29 -0.52 -14.70
C ALA A 148 2.60 -0.57 -15.51
N PHE A 149 3.15 -1.75 -15.73
CA PHE A 149 4.45 -2.00 -16.33
C PHE A 149 4.38 -2.51 -17.79
N GLY A 150 3.16 -2.64 -18.33
CA GLY A 150 2.91 -3.16 -19.66
C GLY A 150 2.57 -4.65 -19.68
N GLY A 151 1.71 -5.03 -20.62
CA GLY A 151 1.13 -6.38 -20.69
C GLY A 151 -0.26 -6.45 -20.08
N SER A 152 -0.81 -7.67 -20.02
CA SER A 152 -2.12 -7.96 -19.42
C SER A 152 -2.11 -7.62 -17.92
N ALA A 153 -3.23 -7.10 -17.41
CA ALA A 153 -3.50 -6.99 -15.97
C ALA A 153 -4.16 -8.25 -15.39
N TRP A 154 -4.17 -9.34 -16.16
CA TRP A 154 -4.78 -10.61 -15.80
C TRP A 154 -3.77 -11.72 -15.97
N GLU A 155 -3.58 -12.49 -14.91
CA GLU A 155 -2.69 -13.64 -14.86
C GLU A 155 -3.51 -14.92 -14.63
N TRP A 156 -3.17 -15.99 -15.37
CA TRP A 156 -3.91 -17.25 -15.33
C TRP A 156 -3.46 -18.11 -14.14
N ASP A 157 -4.39 -18.53 -13.30
CA ASP A 157 -4.13 -19.55 -12.27
C ASP A 157 -4.61 -20.92 -12.76
N ALA A 158 -3.64 -21.78 -13.09
CA ALA A 158 -3.94 -23.12 -13.63
C ALA A 158 -4.67 -24.04 -12.65
N LYS A 159 -4.62 -23.76 -11.34
CA LYS A 159 -5.26 -24.58 -10.31
C LYS A 159 -6.78 -24.36 -10.28
N THR A 160 -7.20 -23.11 -10.37
CA THR A 160 -8.62 -22.71 -10.32
C THR A 160 -9.22 -22.44 -11.69
N GLU A 161 -8.41 -22.51 -12.75
CA GLU A 161 -8.79 -22.24 -14.14
C GLU A 161 -9.48 -20.89 -14.33
N GLN A 162 -8.99 -19.87 -13.61
CA GLN A 162 -9.48 -18.50 -13.70
C GLN A 162 -8.31 -17.52 -13.76
N TYR A 163 -8.58 -16.33 -14.29
CA TYR A 163 -7.66 -15.21 -14.21
C TYR A 163 -7.85 -14.48 -12.89
N TYR A 164 -6.75 -14.05 -12.26
CA TYR A 164 -6.80 -13.02 -11.22
C TYR A 164 -6.30 -11.69 -11.77
N PHE A 165 -6.88 -10.60 -11.26
CA PHE A 165 -6.49 -9.24 -11.64
C PHE A 165 -5.30 -8.75 -10.82
N HIS A 166 -4.37 -8.05 -11.48
CA HIS A 166 -3.26 -7.35 -10.84
C HIS A 166 -2.99 -6.03 -11.59
N SER A 167 -3.04 -4.91 -10.87
CA SER A 167 -2.78 -3.59 -11.46
C SER A 167 -1.30 -3.36 -11.74
N PHE A 168 -0.41 -4.10 -11.06
CA PHE A 168 1.03 -3.95 -11.09
C PHE A 168 1.69 -5.29 -11.46
N LEU A 169 2.64 -5.79 -10.67
CA LEU A 169 3.25 -7.10 -10.91
C LEU A 169 2.23 -8.22 -10.73
N LYS A 170 2.44 -9.37 -11.38
CA LYS A 170 1.61 -10.56 -11.16
C LYS A 170 1.71 -11.05 -9.71
N GLU A 171 2.84 -10.77 -9.06
CA GLU A 171 3.08 -11.01 -7.64
C GLU A 171 2.27 -10.10 -6.72
N GLN A 172 1.52 -9.12 -7.25
CA GLN A 172 0.69 -8.14 -6.54
C GLN A 172 -0.80 -8.26 -6.92
N PRO A 173 -1.48 -9.37 -6.55
CA PRO A 173 -2.90 -9.53 -6.83
C PRO A 173 -3.75 -8.46 -6.13
N ASP A 174 -4.65 -7.87 -6.90
CA ASP A 174 -5.46 -6.75 -6.45
C ASP A 174 -6.62 -7.21 -5.56
N LEU A 175 -6.79 -6.52 -4.44
CA LEU A 175 -7.88 -6.74 -3.50
C LEU A 175 -9.21 -6.24 -4.07
N ASN A 176 -10.27 -6.96 -3.72
CA ASN A 176 -11.64 -6.60 -4.06
C ASN A 176 -12.29 -5.75 -2.96
N TRP A 177 -11.97 -4.46 -2.95
CA TRP A 177 -12.52 -3.47 -2.01
C TRP A 177 -14.05 -3.28 -2.08
N ARG A 178 -14.74 -3.98 -2.99
CA ARG A 178 -16.21 -3.98 -2.98
C ARG A 178 -16.76 -4.76 -1.79
N LEU A 179 -16.00 -5.71 -1.24
CA LEU A 179 -16.36 -6.52 -0.09
C LEU A 179 -16.13 -5.77 1.24
N LYS A 180 -17.08 -5.94 2.16
CA LYS A 180 -16.96 -5.38 3.51
C LYS A 180 -15.82 -6.01 4.31
N GLY A 181 -15.60 -7.32 4.20
CA GLY A 181 -14.52 -8.00 4.92
C GLY A 181 -13.13 -7.43 4.62
N VAL A 182 -12.85 -7.09 3.34
CA VAL A 182 -11.60 -6.41 2.96
C VAL A 182 -11.51 -5.02 3.57
N GLN A 183 -12.61 -4.24 3.53
CA GLN A 183 -12.64 -2.91 4.14
C GLN A 183 -12.38 -2.98 5.66
N GLU A 184 -13.09 -3.87 6.35
CA GLU A 184 -12.98 -4.06 7.80
C GLU A 184 -11.58 -4.54 8.22
N ALA A 185 -10.94 -5.41 7.43
CA ALA A 185 -9.56 -5.84 7.67
C ALA A 185 -8.58 -4.66 7.63
N PHE A 186 -8.65 -3.81 6.60
CA PHE A 186 -7.81 -2.61 6.53
C PHE A 186 -8.14 -1.58 7.60
N TYR A 187 -9.40 -1.47 8.01
CA TYR A 187 -9.76 -0.62 9.13
C TYR A 187 -9.15 -1.12 10.45
N GLY A 188 -9.04 -2.43 10.63
CA GLY A 188 -8.30 -3.05 11.73
C GLY A 188 -6.81 -2.74 11.69
N ILE A 189 -6.17 -2.93 10.52
CA ILE A 189 -4.75 -2.63 10.30
C ILE A 189 -4.45 -1.15 10.62
N MET A 190 -5.25 -0.22 10.10
CA MET A 190 -5.05 1.20 10.39
C MET A 190 -5.17 1.52 11.88
N ARG A 191 -6.19 0.98 12.57
CA ARG A 191 -6.33 1.20 14.02
C ARG A 191 -5.16 0.65 14.79
N TYR A 192 -4.69 -0.56 14.47
CA TYR A 192 -3.52 -1.15 15.12
C TYR A 192 -2.30 -0.23 15.07
N TRP A 193 -1.99 0.31 13.89
CA TRP A 193 -0.85 1.21 13.72
C TRP A 193 -1.05 2.58 14.40
N LEU A 194 -2.27 3.13 14.37
CA LEU A 194 -2.59 4.37 15.09
C LEU A 194 -2.50 4.17 16.61
N ASP A 195 -3.00 3.05 17.13
CA ASP A 195 -2.95 2.68 18.55
C ASP A 195 -1.49 2.49 19.02
N MET A 196 -0.58 2.10 18.12
CA MET A 196 0.86 2.02 18.38
C MET A 196 1.54 3.39 18.45
N GLY A 197 0.93 4.44 17.90
CA GLY A 197 1.48 5.80 17.90
C GLY A 197 1.86 6.35 16.53
N VAL A 198 1.55 5.67 15.42
CA VAL A 198 1.72 6.24 14.08
C VAL A 198 0.80 7.46 13.92
N ASP A 199 1.32 8.55 13.36
CA ASP A 199 0.61 9.84 13.28
C ASP A 199 -0.21 10.01 11.98
N GLY A 200 -0.06 9.09 11.04
CA GLY A 200 -0.85 9.07 9.81
C GLY A 200 -0.35 8.08 8.76
N PHE A 201 -1.03 8.08 7.61
CA PHE A 201 -0.69 7.20 6.50
C PHE A 201 -0.58 7.98 5.20
N ARG A 202 0.41 7.60 4.38
CA ARG A 202 0.38 7.87 2.95
C ARG A 202 -0.34 6.69 2.28
N LEU A 203 -1.43 6.97 1.58
CA LEU A 203 -2.27 5.92 0.98
C LEU A 203 -1.82 5.64 -0.46
N ASP A 204 -1.14 4.52 -0.68
CA ASP A 204 -0.64 4.16 -2.00
C ASP A 204 -1.79 3.89 -2.97
N VAL A 205 -1.66 4.43 -4.19
CA VAL A 205 -2.55 4.22 -5.36
C VAL A 205 -4.06 4.22 -5.01
N ILE A 206 -4.47 5.10 -4.10
CA ILE A 206 -5.83 5.13 -3.53
C ILE A 206 -6.93 5.28 -4.60
N ASN A 207 -6.59 5.85 -5.76
CA ASN A 207 -7.49 5.97 -6.90
C ASN A 207 -7.82 4.62 -7.58
N MET A 208 -7.06 3.54 -7.33
CA MET A 208 -7.21 2.25 -8.02
C MET A 208 -7.93 1.18 -7.19
N ILE A 209 -8.27 1.45 -5.92
CA ILE A 209 -8.82 0.41 -5.01
C ILE A 209 -10.15 -0.20 -5.49
N ILE A 210 -10.98 0.52 -6.26
CA ILE A 210 -12.23 -0.01 -6.84
C ILE A 210 -12.14 -0.12 -8.35
N LYS A 211 -12.55 -1.30 -8.85
CA LYS A 211 -12.66 -1.65 -10.26
C LYS A 211 -14.12 -1.80 -10.68
N ASP A 212 -14.40 -1.53 -11.94
CA ASP A 212 -15.73 -1.70 -12.53
C ASP A 212 -16.23 -3.15 -12.36
N LYS A 213 -17.43 -3.31 -11.82
CA LYS A 213 -18.05 -4.63 -11.60
C LYS A 213 -18.41 -5.34 -12.90
N LYS A 214 -18.57 -4.59 -14.00
CA LYS A 214 -18.88 -5.16 -15.32
C LYS A 214 -17.64 -5.53 -16.12
N PHE A 215 -16.44 -5.25 -15.60
CA PHE A 215 -15.15 -5.54 -16.24
C PHE A 215 -15.08 -5.10 -17.71
N ARG A 216 -15.67 -3.93 -18.02
CA ARG A 216 -15.68 -3.41 -19.41
C ARG A 216 -14.29 -3.03 -19.87
N ASP A 217 -14.03 -3.23 -21.16
CA ASP A 217 -12.81 -2.76 -21.82
C ASP A 217 -12.61 -1.26 -21.63
N ASN A 218 -11.38 -0.86 -21.31
CA ASN A 218 -10.99 0.54 -21.34
C ASN A 218 -10.92 1.05 -22.79
N PRO A 219 -11.35 2.30 -23.06
CA PRO A 219 -11.13 2.94 -24.35
C PRO A 219 -9.64 3.01 -24.68
N LEU A 220 -9.30 2.77 -25.95
CA LEU A 220 -7.92 2.92 -26.44
C LEU A 220 -7.60 4.40 -26.64
N THR A 221 -6.34 4.77 -26.41
CA THR A 221 -5.81 6.11 -26.64
C THR A 221 -4.35 6.03 -27.06
N PHE A 222 -3.82 7.09 -27.66
CA PHE A 222 -2.39 7.18 -28.01
C PHE A 222 -1.51 7.65 -26.83
N LYS A 223 -2.12 7.92 -25.67
CA LYS A 223 -1.38 8.36 -24.47
C LYS A 223 -0.64 7.20 -23.83
N LEU A 224 0.66 7.40 -23.62
CA LEU A 224 1.51 6.56 -22.78
C LEU A 224 1.07 6.65 -21.30
N PRO A 225 1.40 5.64 -20.48
CA PRO A 225 2.12 4.41 -20.83
C PRO A 225 1.20 3.27 -21.31
N PHE A 226 -0.10 3.35 -21.05
CA PHE A 226 -1.01 2.21 -21.24
C PHE A 226 -1.60 2.09 -22.65
N PHE A 227 -1.63 3.20 -23.42
CA PHE A 227 -2.48 3.33 -24.60
C PHE A 227 -3.96 3.08 -24.28
N GLN A 228 -4.36 3.37 -23.04
CA GLN A 228 -5.72 3.20 -22.52
C GLN A 228 -6.12 4.39 -21.66
N GLU A 229 -7.37 4.82 -21.80
CA GLU A 229 -8.00 5.67 -20.82
C GLU A 229 -8.45 4.80 -19.64
N LEU A 230 -7.90 5.03 -18.45
CA LEU A 230 -8.17 4.24 -17.23
C LEU A 230 -9.56 4.51 -16.64
N LYS A 231 -10.60 4.32 -17.44
CA LYS A 231 -11.99 4.68 -17.14
C LYS A 231 -12.68 3.70 -16.21
N TYR A 232 -12.34 2.41 -16.29
CA TYR A 232 -13.05 1.35 -15.58
C TYR A 232 -12.22 0.67 -14.47
N ASN A 233 -10.90 0.85 -14.48
CA ASN A 233 -9.98 0.30 -13.47
C ASN A 233 -9.34 1.37 -12.57
N SER A 234 -9.77 2.64 -12.67
CA SER A 234 -9.34 3.71 -11.76
C SER A 234 -10.46 4.70 -11.48
N ASN A 235 -10.34 5.49 -10.42
CA ASN A 235 -11.19 6.63 -10.07
C ASN A 235 -12.70 6.32 -10.05
N GLN A 236 -13.08 5.11 -9.65
CA GLN A 236 -14.49 4.74 -9.58
C GLN A 236 -15.20 5.50 -8.44
N ASN A 237 -16.46 5.90 -8.66
CA ASN A 237 -17.24 6.70 -7.69
C ASN A 237 -17.30 6.10 -6.28
N LYS A 238 -17.23 4.76 -6.14
CA LYS A 238 -17.24 4.09 -4.84
C LYS A 238 -15.94 4.31 -4.06
N SER A 239 -14.80 4.58 -4.72
CA SER A 239 -13.53 4.90 -4.05
C SER A 239 -13.68 6.12 -3.14
N LEU A 240 -14.38 7.18 -3.58
CA LEU A 240 -14.62 8.37 -2.74
C LEU A 240 -15.42 8.05 -1.47
N LYS A 241 -16.36 7.10 -1.53
CA LYS A 241 -17.12 6.67 -0.34
C LYS A 241 -16.22 5.93 0.65
N ILE A 242 -15.34 5.07 0.15
CA ILE A 242 -14.38 4.33 0.97
C ILE A 242 -13.37 5.29 1.60
N VAL A 243 -12.84 6.26 0.85
CA VAL A 243 -11.93 7.27 1.40
C VAL A 243 -12.60 8.11 2.50
N LYS A 244 -13.88 8.46 2.34
CA LYS A 244 -14.64 9.12 3.42
C LYS A 244 -14.77 8.25 4.67
N GLN A 245 -14.92 6.92 4.51
CA GLN A 245 -14.96 5.98 5.64
C GLN A 245 -13.58 5.78 6.28
N LEU A 246 -12.50 5.70 5.48
CA LEU A 246 -11.13 5.69 6.01
C LEU A 246 -10.88 6.92 6.89
N ARG A 247 -11.44 8.08 6.51
CA ARG A 247 -11.34 9.30 7.31
C ARG A 247 -12.07 9.24 8.66
N THR A 248 -12.98 8.30 8.90
CA THR A 248 -13.60 8.17 10.23
C THR A 248 -12.77 7.35 11.22
N ILE A 249 -11.62 6.83 10.78
CA ILE A 249 -10.68 6.05 11.61
C ILE A 249 -9.59 6.95 12.19
N VAL A 250 -9.20 7.99 11.44
CA VAL A 250 -8.17 8.99 11.75
C VAL A 250 -8.75 10.32 12.23
#